data_AF-A0AAW8KWR9-F1
#
_entry.id   AF-A0AAW8KWR9-F1
#
_cell.length_a   1.000
_cell.length_b   1.000
_cell.length_c   1.000
_cell.angle_alpha   90.00
_cell.angle_beta   90.00
_cell.angle_gamma   90.00
#
_symmetry.space_group_name_H-M   'P 1'
#
loop_
_entity.id
_entity.type
_entity.pdbx_description
1 polymer ?
#
loop_
_entity_poly.entity_id
_entity_poly.type
_entity_poly.pdbx_seq_one_letter_code
_entity_poly.pdbx_strand_id
1 'polypeptide(L)' 'KGAEWSAQEEDEFKQPIREQYERQGHPYYASARLWDDGVIDPAQTRQVLGLSLAAAMNAPIQPTKFGVFRM' A
#
# COMPACT_ATOMS: atom_id res chain seq x y z
N LYS A 1 0.53 38.81 9.37
CA LYS A 1 1.53 38.96 8.28
C LYS A 1 2.10 37.57 8.04
N GLY A 2 2.05 37.05 6.82
CA GLY A 2 2.75 35.80 6.49
C GLY A 2 4.24 36.07 6.52
N ALA A 3 4.98 35.31 7.33
CA ALA A 3 6.43 35.31 7.26
C ALA A 3 6.84 34.37 6.13
N GLU A 4 7.72 34.81 5.24
CA GLU A 4 8.40 33.91 4.30
C GLU A 4 9.34 33.02 5.10
N TRP A 5 9.27 31.73 4.84
CA TRP A 5 10.13 30.75 5.51
C TRP A 5 11.52 30.79 4.88
N SER A 6 12.55 30.69 5.71
CA SER A 6 13.85 30.24 5.22
C SER A 6 13.76 28.78 4.78
N ALA A 7 14.67 28.37 3.90
CA ALA A 7 14.75 26.97 3.46
C ALA A 7 14.97 26.00 4.64
N GLN A 8 15.66 26.44 5.70
CA GLN A 8 15.88 25.64 6.90
C GLN A 8 14.60 25.46 7.71
N GLU A 9 13.85 26.55 7.98
CA GLU A 9 12.57 26.48 8.69
C GLU A 9 11.55 25.62 7.92
N GLU A 10 11.56 25.68 6.60
CA GLU A 10 10.72 24.83 5.76
C GLU A 10 11.09 23.36 5.85
N ASP A 11 12.38 23.03 5.85
CA ASP A 11 12.84 21.64 5.96
C ASP A 11 12.57 21.07 7.35
N GLU A 12 12.86 21.82 8.42
CA GLU A 12 12.57 21.45 9.81
C GLU A 12 11.06 21.21 10.02
N PHE A 13 10.21 22.03 9.40
CA PHE A 13 8.76 21.83 9.43
C PHE A 13 8.32 20.55 8.69
N LYS A 14 8.89 20.27 7.51
CA LYS A 14 8.51 19.12 6.67
C LYS A 14 9.11 17.80 7.15
N GLN A 15 10.25 17.84 7.81
CA GLN A 15 10.98 16.66 8.25
C GLN A 15 10.14 15.67 9.07
N PRO A 16 9.42 16.07 10.14
CA PRO A 16 8.60 15.12 10.92
C PRO A 16 7.46 14.50 10.11
N ILE A 17 6.93 15.22 9.11
CA ILE A 17 5.89 14.68 8.22
C ILE A 17 6.53 13.63 7.30
N ARG A 18 7.68 13.91 6.69
CA ARG A 18 8.39 12.91 5.86
C ARG A 18 8.71 11.65 6.66
N GLU A 19 9.22 11.81 7.88
CA GLU A 19 9.54 10.70 8.78
C GLU A 19 8.29 9.89 9.18
N GLN A 20 7.15 10.56 9.40
CA GLN A 20 5.89 9.89 9.63
C GLN A 20 5.49 9.02 8.42
N TYR A 21 5.54 9.57 7.21
CA TYR A 21 5.17 8.84 6.00
C TYR A 21 6.14 7.69 5.71
N GLU A 22 7.44 7.87 5.92
CA GLU A 22 8.43 6.79 5.76
C GLU A 22 8.13 5.64 6.73
N ARG A 23 7.90 5.97 8.01
CA ARG A 23 7.61 4.95 9.03
C ARG A 23 6.29 4.24 8.79
N GLN A 24 5.23 4.97 8.42
CA GLN A 24 3.88 4.42 8.27
C GLN A 24 3.63 3.81 6.88
N GLY A 25 4.43 4.19 5.89
CA GLY A 25 4.41 3.64 4.53
C GLY A 25 5.33 2.43 4.35
N HIS A 26 6.24 2.16 5.29
CA HIS A 26 7.12 1.01 5.22
C HIS A 26 6.34 -0.32 5.15
N PRO A 27 6.74 -1.31 4.33
CA PRO A 27 6.00 -2.58 4.16
C PRO A 27 5.67 -3.29 5.49
N TYR A 28 6.59 -3.28 6.45
CA TYR A 28 6.35 -3.87 7.77
C TYR A 28 5.30 -3.14 8.60
N TYR A 29 5.09 -1.84 8.39
CA TYR A 29 4.03 -1.11 9.08
C TYR A 29 2.64 -1.57 8.61
N ALA A 30 2.49 -1.77 7.30
CA ALA A 30 1.27 -2.30 6.68
C ALA A 30 1.01 -3.76 7.08
N SER A 31 2.03 -4.62 6.95
CA SER A 31 1.91 -6.05 7.23
C SER A 31 1.63 -6.36 8.70
N ALA A 32 2.20 -5.57 9.62
CA ALA A 32 1.88 -5.66 11.06
C ALA A 32 0.41 -5.31 11.39
N ARG A 33 -0.34 -4.73 10.44
CA ARG A 33 -1.74 -4.32 10.57
C ARG A 33 -2.68 -5.09 9.63
N LEU A 34 -2.18 -6.10 8.94
CA LEU A 34 -2.93 -6.91 7.99
C LEU A 34 -3.59 -6.07 6.88
N TRP A 35 -2.93 -4.99 6.46
CA TRP A 35 -3.35 -4.26 5.26
C TRP A 35 -3.01 -5.04 3.98
N ASP A 36 -2.05 -5.96 4.10
CA ASP A 36 -1.64 -6.95 3.12
C ASP A 36 -1.62 -8.35 3.77
N ASP A 37 -1.63 -9.39 2.94
CA ASP A 37 -1.50 -10.79 3.37
C ASP A 37 -0.04 -11.24 3.56
N GLY A 38 0.93 -10.30 3.46
CA GLY A 38 2.35 -10.56 3.67
C GLY A 38 3.28 -9.84 2.70
N VAL A 39 4.44 -9.43 3.19
CA VAL A 39 5.59 -8.98 2.38
C VAL A 39 6.34 -10.21 1.87
N ILE A 40 6.61 -10.27 0.57
CA ILE A 40 7.27 -11.40 -0.09
C ILE A 40 8.58 -10.99 -0.76
N ASP A 41 9.48 -11.94 -0.95
CA ASP A 41 10.63 -11.77 -1.85
C ASP A 41 10.11 -11.53 -3.28
N PRO A 42 10.50 -10.43 -3.95
CA PRO A 42 10.10 -10.16 -5.33
C PRO A 42 10.40 -11.31 -6.31
N ALA A 43 11.44 -12.11 -6.06
CA ALA A 43 11.75 -13.28 -6.89
C ALA A 43 10.70 -14.40 -6.77
N GLN A 44 9.94 -14.44 -5.68
CA GLN A 44 8.93 -15.47 -5.39
C GLN A 44 7.53 -15.13 -5.90
N THR A 45 7.30 -13.95 -6.48
CA THR A 45 5.97 -13.50 -6.91
C THR A 45 5.26 -14.52 -7.81
N ARG A 46 5.96 -15.16 -8.77
CA ARG A 46 5.38 -16.18 -9.65
C ARG A 46 4.85 -17.39 -8.87
N GLN A 47 5.60 -17.86 -7.89
CA GLN A 47 5.23 -19.03 -7.10
C GLN A 47 4.04 -18.73 -6.20
N VAL A 48 4.05 -17.58 -5.52
CA VAL A 48 2.96 -17.14 -4.65
C VAL A 48 1.66 -17.03 -5.46
N LEU A 49 1.68 -16.31 -6.59
CA LEU A 49 0.50 -16.18 -7.46
C LEU A 49 0.02 -17.53 -8.00
N GLY A 50 0.93 -18.42 -8.39
CA GLY A 50 0.57 -19.76 -8.88
C GLY A 50 -0.18 -20.58 -7.85
N LEU A 51 0.27 -20.55 -6.58
CA LEU A 51 -0.40 -21.23 -5.48
C LEU A 51 -1.75 -20.57 -5.13
N SER A 52 -1.81 -19.24 -5.07
CA SER A 52 -3.05 -18.50 -4.79
C SER A 52 -4.14 -18.78 -5.83
N LEU A 53 -3.77 -18.81 -7.13
CA LEU A 53 -4.69 -19.18 -8.20
C LEU A 53 -5.16 -20.63 -8.10
N ALA A 54 -4.24 -21.57 -7.85
CA ALA A 54 -4.61 -22.97 -7.66
C ALA A 54 -5.58 -23.16 -6.49
N ALA A 55 -5.38 -22.42 -5.39
CA ALA A 55 -6.30 -22.41 -4.26
C ALA A 55 -7.67 -21.83 -4.64
N ALA A 56 -7.71 -20.67 -5.31
CA ALA A 56 -8.95 -20.00 -5.72
C ALA A 56 -9.81 -20.84 -6.68
N MET A 57 -9.19 -21.68 -7.52
CA MET A 57 -9.88 -22.55 -8.47
C MET A 57 -10.68 -23.70 -7.83
N ASN A 58 -10.61 -23.87 -6.50
CA ASN A 58 -11.50 -24.80 -5.79
C ASN A 58 -12.93 -24.25 -5.62
N ALA A 59 -13.17 -22.98 -5.95
CA ALA A 59 -14.49 -22.36 -5.97
C ALA A 59 -14.95 -22.06 -7.41
N PRO A 60 -16.27 -22.12 -7.70
CA PRO A 60 -16.79 -21.78 -9.02
C PRO A 60 -16.65 -20.27 -9.31
N ILE A 61 -16.24 -19.95 -10.53
CA ILE A 61 -16.15 -18.56 -11.02
C ILE A 61 -17.56 -17.97 -11.11
N GLN A 62 -17.80 -16.88 -10.37
CA GLN A 62 -19.10 -16.20 -10.32
C GLN A 62 -19.25 -15.20 -11.47
N PRO A 63 -20.46 -15.01 -12.03
CA PRO A 63 -20.71 -13.93 -12.98
C PRO A 63 -20.64 -12.55 -12.28
N THR A 64 -20.03 -11.57 -12.95
CA THR A 64 -19.97 -10.19 -12.45
C THR A 64 -21.23 -9.41 -12.80
N LYS A 65 -21.80 -8.70 -11.83
CA LYS A 65 -22.88 -7.72 -12.04
C LYS A 65 -22.39 -6.36 -11.56
N PHE A 66 -22.34 -5.37 -12.45
CA PHE A 66 -21.89 -4.02 -12.10
C PHE A 66 -23.01 -3.18 -11.47
N GLY A 67 -22.62 -2.19 -10.68
CA GLY A 67 -23.50 -1.12 -10.22
C GLY A 67 -23.72 -0.04 -11.29
N VAL A 68 -24.22 1.12 -10.88
CA VAL A 68 -24.43 2.27 -11.78
C VAL A 68 -23.09 2.92 -12.14
N PHE A 69 -22.85 3.12 -13.43
CA PHE A 69 -21.73 3.93 -13.90
C PHE A 69 -22.11 5.42 -13.89
N ARG A 70 -21.31 6.27 -13.25
CA ARG A 70 -21.39 7.72 -13.35
C ARG A 70 -20.59 8.18 -14.57
N MET A 71 -21.29 8.69 -15.58
CA MET A 71 -20.72 9.24 -16.83
C MET A 71 -20.40 10.73 -16.68
#